data_AF-A0A8J3T2T3-F1
#
_entry.id   AF-A0A8J3T2T3-F1
#
_cell.length_a   1.000
_cell.length_b   1.000
_cell.length_c   1.000
_cell.angle_alpha   90.00
_cell.angle_beta   90.00
_cell.angle_gamma   90.00
#
_symmetry.space_group_name_H-M   'P 1'
#
loop_
_entity.id
_entity.type
_entity.pdbx_description
1 polymer ?
#
loop_
_entity_poly.entity_id
_entity_poly.type
_entity_poly.pdbx_seq_one_letter_code
_entity_poly.pdbx_strand_id
1 'polypeptide(L)'
;MRHKQILDELAVPTLVQAMDEDLAGWVGRRLREIGGTPAEVRRRAVTFLRPADVVSIELDAAFHAAFVLQLHDDKGGQCPVIEFYAGRFPLPPTARQLAGRPAAGGVRFRHARFSVWGLTHLPDPARQVRLVARGHPDKPLSAPSRPGEGRYTVTDPISLQQSMMTLFADTGE
;
A
#
# COMPACT_ATOMS: atom_id res chain seq x y z
N MET A 1 -9.53 -10.13 -50.75
CA MET A 1 -9.98 -9.51 -49.49
C MET A 1 -8.90 -9.71 -48.44
N ARG A 2 -8.47 -8.65 -47.72
CA ARG A 2 -7.31 -8.72 -46.80
C ARG A 2 -7.79 -8.70 -45.34
N HIS A 3 -7.10 -9.50 -44.53
CA HIS A 3 -7.28 -9.80 -43.10
C HIS A 3 -7.44 -8.58 -42.14
N LYS A 4 -7.26 -7.34 -42.62
CA LYS A 4 -7.38 -6.11 -41.84
C LYS A 4 -8.82 -5.60 -41.66
N GLN A 5 -9.75 -5.94 -42.55
CA GLN A 5 -11.14 -5.45 -42.44
C GLN A 5 -11.97 -6.18 -41.38
N ILE A 6 -11.55 -7.37 -40.94
CA ILE A 6 -12.27 -8.15 -39.90
C ILE A 6 -11.98 -7.58 -38.49
N LEU A 7 -10.83 -6.91 -38.30
CA LEU A 7 -10.46 -6.33 -37.00
C LEU A 7 -11.04 -4.94 -36.76
N ASP A 8 -11.42 -4.21 -37.81
CA ASP A 8 -12.14 -2.92 -37.68
C ASP A 8 -13.65 -3.12 -37.46
N GLU A 9 -14.20 -4.30 -37.77
CA GLU A 9 -15.64 -4.61 -37.64
C GLU A 9 -16.03 -5.20 -36.27
N LEU A 10 -15.05 -5.63 -35.48
CA LEU A 10 -15.29 -5.93 -34.07
C LEU A 10 -15.37 -4.58 -33.36
N ALA A 11 -16.59 -4.14 -33.10
CA ALA A 11 -16.98 -2.95 -32.36
C ALA A 11 -16.48 -2.98 -30.89
N VAL A 12 -15.17 -3.04 -30.69
CA VAL A 12 -14.50 -3.03 -29.39
C VAL A 12 -14.83 -1.76 -28.61
N PRO A 13 -14.91 -0.55 -29.20
CA PRO A 13 -15.24 0.64 -28.42
C PRO A 13 -16.68 0.61 -27.89
N THR A 14 -17.64 0.19 -28.71
CA THR A 14 -19.06 0.15 -28.34
C THR A 14 -19.34 -0.96 -27.34
N LEU A 15 -18.66 -2.11 -27.46
CA LEU A 15 -18.77 -3.20 -26.49
C LEU A 15 -18.12 -2.84 -25.15
N VAL A 16 -16.94 -2.21 -25.17
CA VAL A 16 -16.28 -1.73 -23.94
C VAL A 16 -17.11 -0.64 -23.27
N GLN A 17 -17.68 0.28 -24.05
CA GLN A 17 -18.56 1.32 -23.52
C GLN A 17 -19.85 0.74 -22.93
N ALA A 18 -20.46 -0.25 -23.60
CA ALA A 18 -21.63 -0.95 -23.07
C ALA A 18 -21.31 -1.71 -21.76
N MET A 19 -20.12 -2.33 -21.68
CA MET A 19 -19.65 -2.99 -20.45
C MET A 19 -19.37 -1.99 -19.31
N ASP A 20 -18.80 -0.83 -19.61
CA ASP A 20 -18.56 0.24 -18.63
C ASP A 20 -19.88 0.86 -18.14
N GLU A 21 -20.86 1.06 -19.04
CA GLU A 21 -22.19 1.55 -18.69
C GLU A 21 -22.99 0.52 -17.86
N ASP A 22 -22.88 -0.77 -18.19
CA ASP A 22 -23.49 -1.85 -17.40
C ASP A 22 -22.84 -2.02 -16.04
N LEU A 23 -21.50 -1.89 -15.95
CA LEU A 23 -20.77 -1.91 -14.69
C LEU A 23 -21.14 -0.70 -13.83
N ALA A 24 -21.18 0.51 -14.40
CA ALA A 24 -21.61 1.72 -13.71
C ALA A 24 -23.05 1.61 -13.23
N GLY A 25 -23.94 1.06 -14.05
CA GLY A 25 -25.34 0.79 -13.71
C GLY A 25 -25.48 -0.25 -12.59
N TRP A 26 -24.71 -1.34 -12.64
CA TRP A 26 -24.69 -2.37 -11.61
C TRP A 26 -24.14 -1.84 -10.28
N VAL A 27 -23.03 -1.09 -10.31
CA VAL A 27 -22.48 -0.40 -9.13
C VAL A 27 -23.51 0.59 -8.57
N GLY A 28 -24.16 1.39 -9.40
CA GLY A 28 -25.19 2.34 -8.97
C GLY A 28 -26.44 1.69 -8.38
N ARG A 29 -26.84 0.51 -8.87
CA ARG A 29 -27.93 -0.28 -8.26
C ARG A 29 -27.51 -0.89 -6.94
N ARG A 30 -26.30 -1.45 -6.87
CA ARG A 30 -25.75 -2.04 -5.64
C ARG A 30 -25.55 -1.00 -4.53
N LEU A 31 -25.11 0.21 -4.87
CA LEU A 31 -25.00 1.34 -3.95
C LEU A 31 -26.36 1.77 -3.39
N ARG A 32 -27.42 1.74 -4.21
CA ARG A 32 -28.80 2.03 -3.80
C ARG A 32 -29.39 0.94 -2.90
N GLU A 33 -29.10 -0.34 -3.17
CA GLU A 33 -29.52 -1.46 -2.32
C GLU A 33 -28.87 -1.44 -0.93
N ILE A 34 -27.63 -0.94 -0.83
CA ILE A 34 -26.87 -0.87 0.43
C ILE A 34 -27.09 0.48 1.16
N GLY A 35 -27.86 1.41 0.57
CA GLY A 35 -28.18 2.72 1.15
C GLY A 35 -26.97 3.65 1.33
N GLY A 36 -25.85 3.38 0.65
CA GLY A 36 -24.58 4.08 0.85
C GLY A 36 -24.14 4.91 -0.35
N THR A 37 -23.71 6.14 -0.10
CA THR A 37 -23.03 7.02 -1.06
C THR A 37 -21.66 6.46 -1.49
N PRO A 38 -21.08 6.87 -2.64
CA PRO A 38 -19.71 6.50 -3.01
C PRO A 38 -18.65 6.87 -1.95
N ALA A 39 -18.92 7.92 -1.17
CA ALA A 39 -18.13 8.28 0.00
C ALA A 39 -18.21 7.22 1.11
N GLU A 40 -19.34 6.52 1.27
CA GLU A 40 -19.55 5.43 2.23
C GLU A 40 -18.95 4.10 1.81
N VAL A 41 -18.84 3.82 0.51
CA VAL A 41 -18.07 2.65 0.05
C VAL A 41 -16.57 2.85 0.25
N ARG A 42 -16.07 4.09 0.19
CA ARG A 42 -14.74 4.45 0.73
C ARG A 42 -14.64 4.31 2.26
N ARG A 43 -15.75 4.34 3.03
CA ARG A 43 -15.77 4.25 4.51
C ARG A 43 -15.55 2.83 5.08
N ARG A 44 -15.30 1.81 4.25
CA ARG A 44 -14.91 0.46 4.72
C ARG A 44 -13.65 -0.05 4.02
N ALA A 45 -12.62 0.78 3.87
CA ALA A 45 -11.32 0.25 3.47
C ALA A 45 -10.83 -0.68 4.60
N VAL A 46 -10.83 -1.99 4.35
CA VAL A 46 -10.34 -3.01 5.28
C VAL A 46 -9.05 -3.58 4.72
N THR A 47 -7.96 -3.56 5.48
CA THR A 47 -6.70 -4.17 5.02
C THR A 47 -6.68 -5.68 5.24
N PHE A 48 -6.08 -6.42 4.31
CA PHE A 48 -5.74 -7.84 4.50
C PHE A 48 -4.41 -8.06 5.23
N LEU A 49 -3.70 -6.97 5.54
CA LEU A 49 -2.50 -7.02 6.38
C LEU A 49 -2.88 -7.23 7.83
N ARG A 50 -2.01 -7.94 8.56
CA ARG A 50 -2.16 -8.22 9.98
C ARG A 50 -0.93 -7.72 10.73
N PRO A 51 -1.06 -7.39 12.02
CA PRO A 51 0.10 -7.12 12.85
C PRO A 51 1.13 -8.24 12.70
N ALA A 52 2.40 -7.86 12.69
CA ALA A 52 3.55 -8.72 12.42
C ALA A 52 3.70 -9.24 10.98
N ASP A 53 2.87 -8.81 10.03
CA ASP A 53 3.21 -9.01 8.62
C ASP A 53 4.37 -8.12 8.21
N VAL A 54 5.16 -8.60 7.25
CA VAL A 54 6.22 -7.82 6.59
C VAL A 54 5.88 -7.73 5.11
N VAL A 55 5.92 -6.51 4.59
CA VAL A 55 5.74 -6.23 3.17
C VAL A 55 7.01 -5.63 2.57
N SER A 56 7.25 -5.92 1.30
CA SER A 56 8.21 -5.24 0.45
C SER A 56 7.44 -4.28 -0.45
N ILE A 57 7.90 -3.03 -0.51
CA ILE A 57 7.35 -1.97 -1.36
C ILE A 57 8.41 -1.61 -2.39
N GLU A 58 8.05 -1.71 -3.67
CA GLU A 58 8.89 -1.34 -4.81
C GLU A 58 8.73 0.15 -5.12
N LEU A 59 9.84 0.88 -5.17
CA LEU A 59 9.92 2.29 -5.51
C LEU A 59 11.26 2.56 -6.19
N ASP A 60 11.26 3.27 -7.33
CA ASP A 60 12.49 3.65 -8.04
C ASP A 60 13.47 2.47 -8.27
N ALA A 61 12.93 1.38 -8.82
CA ALA A 61 13.65 0.13 -9.09
C ALA A 61 14.35 -0.51 -7.87
N ALA A 62 13.92 -0.13 -6.66
CA ALA A 62 14.42 -0.70 -5.42
C ALA A 62 13.29 -1.13 -4.51
N PHE A 63 13.62 -2.01 -3.57
CA PHE A 63 12.69 -2.60 -2.63
C PHE A 63 12.98 -2.10 -1.23
N HIS A 64 11.92 -1.77 -0.50
CA HIS A 64 11.96 -1.32 0.89
C HIS A 64 11.03 -2.19 1.72
N ALA A 65 11.52 -2.71 2.84
CA ALA A 65 10.71 -3.54 3.73
C ALA A 65 10.01 -2.70 4.79
N ALA A 66 8.76 -3.04 5.09
CA ALA A 66 8.00 -2.46 6.19
C ALA A 66 7.31 -3.55 7.02
N PHE A 67 7.36 -3.39 8.33
CA PHE A 67 6.70 -4.23 9.32
C PHE A 67 5.36 -3.62 9.71
N VAL A 68 4.29 -4.41 9.74
CA VAL A 68 2.97 -3.96 10.20
C VAL A 68 2.94 -4.02 11.73
N LEU A 69 3.02 -2.87 12.38
CA LEU A 69 3.01 -2.75 13.84
C LEU A 69 1.65 -3.10 14.43
N GLN A 70 0.60 -2.48 13.89
CA GLN A 70 -0.77 -2.59 14.37
C GLN A 70 -1.74 -2.16 13.29
N LEU A 71 -3.03 -2.35 13.53
CA LEU A 71 -4.08 -1.74 12.75
C LEU A 71 -4.62 -0.53 13.51
N HIS A 72 -4.88 0.55 12.80
CA HIS A 72 -5.55 1.73 13.32
C HIS A 72 -6.94 1.80 12.69
N ASP A 73 -7.97 1.83 13.52
CA ASP A 73 -9.34 2.08 13.09
C ASP A 73 -9.56 3.58 12.92
N ASP A 74 -9.93 4.01 11.72
CA ASP A 74 -10.23 5.42 11.43
C ASP A 74 -11.46 5.48 10.52
N LYS A 75 -12.43 6.35 10.85
CA LYS A 75 -13.67 6.58 10.08
C LYS A 75 -14.40 5.31 9.58
N GLY A 76 -14.35 4.22 10.33
CA GLY A 76 -15.00 2.94 10.00
C GLY A 76 -14.18 2.00 9.09
N GLY A 77 -12.96 2.38 8.73
CA GLY A 77 -11.98 1.56 8.03
C GLY A 77 -10.79 1.17 8.91
N GLN A 78 -10.01 0.20 8.44
CA GLN A 78 -8.77 -0.28 9.07
C GLN A 78 -7.58 0.05 8.18
N CYS A 79 -6.63 0.79 8.75
CA CYS A 79 -5.39 1.13 8.09
C CYS A 79 -4.20 0.50 8.84
N PRO A 80 -3.28 -0.18 8.13
CA PRO A 80 -2.08 -0.71 8.75
C PRO A 80 -1.14 0.43 9.13
N VAL A 81 -0.65 0.40 10.37
CA VAL A 81 0.48 1.21 10.80
C VAL A 81 1.75 0.41 10.51
N ILE A 82 2.54 0.89 9.57
CA ILE A 82 3.78 0.26 9.13
C ILE A 82 5.00 1.00 9.68
N GLU A 83 6.08 0.28 9.93
CA GLU A 83 7.41 0.83 10.23
C GLU A 83 8.44 0.26 9.26
N PHE A 84 9.18 1.13 8.58
CA PHE A 84 10.18 0.67 7.62
C PHE A 84 11.44 0.15 8.32
N TYR A 85 12.03 -0.91 7.77
CA TYR A 85 13.41 -1.30 8.06
C TYR A 85 14.36 -0.36 7.31
N ALA A 86 15.52 -0.09 7.91
CA ALA A 86 16.59 0.61 7.22
C ALA A 86 17.14 -0.25 6.07
N GLY A 87 17.39 0.40 4.93
CA GLY A 87 18.04 -0.21 3.77
C GLY A 87 17.24 -0.08 2.48
N ARG A 88 17.99 -0.13 1.39
CA ARG A 88 17.51 -0.22 0.01
C ARG A 88 17.96 -1.57 -0.55
N PHE A 89 17.04 -2.34 -1.12
CA PHE A 89 17.34 -3.68 -1.62
C PHE A 89 17.14 -3.74 -3.14
N PRO A 90 18.01 -4.43 -3.90
CA PRO A 90 17.85 -4.59 -5.35
C PRO A 90 16.79 -5.65 -5.73
N LEU A 91 16.39 -6.48 -4.77
CA LEU A 91 15.36 -7.50 -4.88
C LEU A 91 14.49 -7.47 -3.61
N PRO A 92 13.25 -8.01 -3.62
CA PRO A 92 12.45 -8.14 -2.42
C PRO A 92 13.25 -8.84 -1.31
N PRO A 93 13.43 -8.22 -0.12
CA PRO A 93 14.25 -8.79 0.93
C PRO A 93 13.60 -10.04 1.54
N THR A 94 14.42 -10.96 2.02
CA THR A 94 13.99 -12.13 2.78
C THR A 94 13.85 -11.79 4.26
N ALA A 95 13.01 -12.53 5.00
CA ALA A 95 12.86 -12.36 6.45
C ALA A 95 14.22 -12.44 7.20
N ARG A 96 15.14 -13.31 6.75
CA ARG A 96 16.48 -13.42 7.35
C ARG A 96 17.32 -12.16 7.18
N GLN A 97 17.19 -11.45 6.06
CA GLN A 97 17.91 -10.19 5.82
C GLN A 97 17.39 -9.04 6.69
N LEU A 98 16.19 -9.18 7.26
CA LEU A 98 15.51 -8.18 8.08
C LEU A 98 15.70 -8.40 9.58
N ALA A 99 16.05 -9.61 10.00
CA ALA A 99 16.30 -9.94 11.40
C ALA A 99 17.37 -9.01 12.01
N GLY A 100 17.05 -8.38 13.13
CA GLY A 100 17.94 -7.46 13.84
C GLY A 100 18.26 -6.15 13.12
N ARG A 101 17.60 -5.82 12.00
CA ARG A 101 17.82 -4.55 11.31
C ARG A 101 17.21 -3.36 12.07
N PRO A 102 17.86 -2.19 12.04
CA PRO A 102 17.28 -0.98 12.60
C PRO A 102 16.08 -0.50 11.78
N ALA A 103 15.23 0.30 12.40
CA ALA A 103 14.22 1.06 11.67
C ALA A 103 14.88 2.07 10.73
N ALA A 104 14.23 2.32 9.60
CA ALA A 104 14.59 3.45 8.77
C ALA A 104 14.36 4.74 9.54
N GLY A 105 15.26 5.68 9.32
CA GLY A 105 15.22 7.00 9.92
C GLY A 105 16.37 7.82 9.40
N GLY A 106 16.23 9.12 9.50
CA GLY A 106 17.25 10.09 9.09
C GLY A 106 17.06 11.39 9.84
N VAL A 107 17.82 12.42 9.47
CA VAL A 107 17.78 13.73 10.12
C VAL A 107 16.36 14.34 10.10
N ARG A 108 15.60 14.07 9.03
CA ARG A 108 14.23 14.57 8.83
C ARG A 108 13.13 13.65 9.38
N PHE A 109 13.41 12.36 9.53
CA PHE A 109 12.44 11.38 9.99
C PHE A 109 13.04 10.56 11.12
N ARG A 110 12.72 10.92 12.37
CA ARG A 110 13.20 10.18 13.54
C ARG A 110 12.55 8.79 13.65
N HIS A 111 11.34 8.64 13.11
CA HIS A 111 10.62 7.38 13.03
C HIS A 111 9.98 7.24 11.64
N ALA A 112 10.28 6.17 10.92
CA ALA A 112 9.65 5.84 9.64
C ALA A 112 8.31 5.10 9.83
N ARG A 113 7.42 5.66 10.65
CA ARG A 113 6.11 5.06 10.97
C ARG A 113 4.98 5.76 10.26
N PHE A 114 4.17 5.00 9.55
CA PHE A 114 3.07 5.52 8.73
C PHE A 114 1.80 4.70 8.91
N SER A 115 0.68 5.37 9.14
CA SER A 115 -0.65 4.77 9.03
C SER A 115 -1.15 4.98 7.60
N VAL A 116 -1.24 3.91 6.81
CA VAL A 116 -1.44 4.01 5.36
C VAL A 116 -2.87 3.66 4.99
N TRP A 117 -3.68 4.68 4.70
CA TRP A 117 -5.01 4.49 4.16
C TRP A 117 -4.96 3.87 2.77
N GLY A 118 -5.89 2.96 2.45
CA GLY A 118 -5.97 2.35 1.12
C GLY A 118 -4.91 1.26 0.83
N LEU A 119 -4.03 0.94 1.79
CA LEU A 119 -3.17 -0.25 1.71
C LEU A 119 -3.99 -1.51 2.03
N THR A 120 -4.89 -1.85 1.09
CA THR A 120 -5.99 -2.77 1.29
C THR A 120 -5.63 -4.20 0.85
N HIS A 121 -5.09 -4.36 -0.35
CA HIS A 121 -4.98 -5.65 -1.06
C HIS A 121 -3.56 -6.20 -1.13
N LEU A 122 -3.47 -7.53 -1.07
CA LEU A 122 -2.31 -8.32 -1.47
C LEU A 122 -2.77 -9.49 -2.36
N PRO A 123 -2.17 -9.71 -3.55
CA PRO A 123 -1.19 -8.81 -4.18
C PRO A 123 -1.84 -7.47 -4.53
N ASP A 124 -1.08 -6.40 -4.39
CA ASP A 124 -1.53 -5.08 -4.84
C ASP A 124 -1.69 -5.10 -6.38
N PRO A 125 -2.72 -4.44 -6.95
CA PRO A 125 -2.94 -4.40 -8.39
C PRO A 125 -1.73 -3.91 -9.22
N ALA A 126 -0.95 -2.97 -8.68
CA ALA A 126 0.27 -2.46 -9.30
C ALA A 126 1.49 -3.38 -9.12
N ARG A 127 1.37 -4.44 -8.30
CA ARG A 127 2.44 -5.40 -7.92
C ARG A 127 3.67 -4.77 -7.27
N GLN A 128 3.52 -3.54 -6.79
CA GLN A 128 4.50 -2.77 -6.06
C GLN A 128 4.60 -3.22 -4.61
N VAL A 129 3.50 -3.70 -4.00
CA VAL A 129 3.49 -4.22 -2.64
C VAL A 129 3.39 -5.74 -2.62
N ARG A 130 4.37 -6.39 -1.99
CA ARG A 130 4.47 -7.86 -1.91
C ARG A 130 4.63 -8.29 -0.46
N LEU A 131 3.96 -9.37 -0.07
CA LEU A 131 4.16 -9.95 1.25
C LEU A 131 5.50 -10.69 1.30
N VAL A 132 6.32 -10.38 2.30
CA VAL A 132 7.60 -11.05 2.58
C VAL A 132 7.40 -12.15 3.62
N ALA A 133 6.65 -11.88 4.69
CA ALA A 133 6.39 -12.82 5.77
C ALA A 133 5.05 -12.51 6.48
N ARG A 134 4.40 -13.55 7.02
CA ARG A 134 3.30 -13.43 7.99
C ARG A 134 3.84 -13.68 9.40
N GLY A 135 3.33 -12.95 10.39
CA GLY A 135 3.65 -13.23 11.80
C GLY A 135 5.14 -13.19 12.14
N HIS A 136 5.89 -12.31 11.48
CA HIS A 136 7.32 -12.14 11.67
C HIS A 136 7.61 -11.65 13.10
N PRO A 137 8.50 -12.30 13.86
CA PRO A 137 8.71 -11.95 15.27
C PRO A 137 9.48 -10.64 15.46
N ASP A 138 10.33 -10.28 14.48
CA ASP A 138 11.33 -9.23 14.66
C ASP A 138 10.89 -7.94 13.99
N LYS A 139 10.29 -7.03 14.75
CA LYS A 139 10.09 -5.65 14.28
C LYS A 139 11.44 -4.92 14.11
N PRO A 140 11.51 -3.86 13.30
CA PRO A 140 12.71 -3.04 13.19
C PRO A 140 13.17 -2.50 14.56
N LEU A 141 14.49 -2.41 14.77
CA LEU A 141 15.04 -1.86 16.01
C LEU A 141 14.91 -0.33 15.99
N SER A 142 14.01 0.20 16.80
CA SER A 142 13.73 1.65 16.89
C SER A 142 13.93 2.15 18.32
N ALA A 143 14.44 3.38 18.43
CA ALA A 143 14.38 4.10 19.70
C ALA A 143 12.91 4.33 20.13
N PRO A 144 12.63 4.38 21.44
CA PRO A 144 11.30 4.74 21.92
C PRO A 144 10.94 6.18 21.50
N SER A 145 9.67 6.39 21.18
CA SER A 145 9.12 7.70 20.85
C SER A 145 9.13 8.61 22.08
N ARG A 146 9.55 9.87 21.92
CA ARG A 146 9.49 10.85 23.02
C ARG A 146 8.10 11.49 23.10
N PRO A 147 7.74 12.09 24.25
CA PRO A 147 6.52 12.87 24.37
C PRO A 147 6.45 13.96 23.29
N GLY A 148 5.29 14.07 22.63
CA GLY A 148 5.05 15.10 21.61
C GLY A 148 5.54 14.79 20.18
N GLU A 149 6.31 13.72 19.95
CA GLU A 149 6.89 13.41 18.62
C GLU A 149 5.89 12.81 17.60
N GLY A 150 4.63 12.60 17.99
CA GLY A 150 3.67 11.86 17.17
C GLY A 150 4.00 10.37 17.10
N ARG A 151 2.98 9.51 17.05
CA ARG A 151 3.21 8.04 17.04
C ARG A 151 3.53 7.50 15.65
N TYR A 152 2.93 8.11 14.63
CA TYR A 152 3.06 7.80 13.21
C TYR A 152 2.43 8.93 12.40
N THR A 153 2.79 9.03 11.12
CA THR A 153 2.15 9.95 10.17
C THR A 153 1.00 9.25 9.45
N VAL A 154 -0.18 9.86 9.40
CA VAL A 154 -1.31 9.36 8.60
C VAL A 154 -1.09 9.76 7.14
N THR A 155 -1.20 8.81 6.22
CA THR A 155 -0.93 9.00 4.79
C THR A 155 -1.77 8.06 3.93
N ASP A 156 -1.64 8.17 2.61
CA ASP A 156 -2.16 7.27 1.59
C ASP A 156 -1.00 6.69 0.74
N PRO A 157 -1.21 5.73 -0.16
CA PRO A 157 -0.12 5.07 -0.87
C PRO A 157 0.63 6.00 -1.82
N ILE A 158 0.00 7.06 -2.34
CA ILE A 158 0.63 8.03 -3.25
C ILE A 158 1.53 8.96 -2.46
N SER A 159 1.02 9.58 -1.38
CA SER A 159 1.82 10.44 -0.50
C SER A 159 2.89 9.67 0.26
N LEU A 160 2.68 8.38 0.53
CA LEU A 160 3.71 7.50 1.09
C LEU A 160 4.93 7.41 0.17
N GLN A 161 4.77 7.29 -1.15
CA GLN A 161 5.90 7.21 -2.09
C GLN A 161 6.78 8.47 -2.04
N GLN A 162 6.17 9.65 -1.95
CA GLN A 162 6.91 10.92 -1.79
C GLN A 162 7.68 10.96 -0.45
N SER A 163 7.05 10.46 0.61
CA SER A 163 7.68 10.34 1.93
C SER A 163 8.85 9.36 1.89
N MET A 164 8.71 8.24 1.20
CA MET A 164 9.76 7.23 1.01
C MET A 164 10.94 7.79 0.22
N MET A 165 10.71 8.53 -0.88
CA MET A 165 11.78 9.19 -1.63
C MET A 165 12.62 10.08 -0.72
N THR A 166 11.99 10.84 0.17
CA THR A 166 12.73 11.70 1.12
C THR A 166 13.40 10.89 2.23
N LEU A 167 12.72 9.86 2.75
CA LEU A 167 13.22 9.01 3.84
C LEU A 167 14.48 8.22 3.43
N PHE A 168 14.54 7.77 2.18
CA PHE A 168 15.62 6.93 1.67
C PHE A 168 16.59 7.65 0.72
N ALA A 169 16.41 8.96 0.50
CA ALA A 169 17.33 9.76 -0.31
C ALA A 169 18.77 9.74 0.24
N ASP A 170 18.92 9.76 1.57
CA ASP A 170 20.21 9.88 2.25
C ASP A 170 20.85 8.52 2.59
N THR A 171 20.19 7.40 2.26
CA THR A 171 20.70 6.04 2.55
C THR A 171 21.50 5.44 1.39
N GLY A 172 21.81 6.26 0.38
CA GLY A 172 22.60 5.89 -0.79
C GLY A 172 24.09 6.15 -0.59
N GLU A 173 24.75 5.39 0.28
CA GLU A 173 26.19 5.10 0.23
C GLU A 173 26.43 3.63 0.61
#